data_AF-A0A9R0D7J1-F1
#
_entry.id   AF-A0A9R0D7J1-F1
#
_cell.length_a   1.000
_cell.length_b   1.000
_cell.length_c   1.000
_cell.angle_alpha   90.00
_cell.angle_beta   90.00
_cell.angle_gamma   90.00
#
_symmetry.space_group_name_H-M   'P 1'
#
loop_
_entity.id
_entity.type
_entity.pdbx_description
1 polymer ?
#
loop_
_entity_poly.entity_id
_entity_poly.type
_entity_poly.pdbx_seq_one_letter_code
_entity_poly.pdbx_strand_id
1 'polypeptide(L)'
;MVQGTTLKLQGFKMDTAVVEQFLNFFQDYIGLCQCESWPDNDTTEAEIRNALLIAQHVEKSLDRLQKKKVISEFLSVLNSNNEASSNLIKNCLSDPPKYILNKIINSNTKINQMDVGFRIFLELFSEEKLENCLTELMLEAASKETLLRNVTNKLPRDKILEFKSKLLLLQLKSSESDVVKLLTNCSQDLVDVLVVSLLNNESQYGKAVQLIANGIHEVVLSKDSSSKTFWKFLFQVEDRYFTEMCIENSDIFIYIVEALTDCSKLLREGLSAKSFYIELSHSELVGVVQKICSKDCLKSLFFDTIKNYDNDLDYWEAML
;
A
#
# COMPACT_ATOMS: atom_id res chain seq x y z
N MET A 1 43.83 54.86 27.43
CA MET A 1 44.07 54.94 25.98
C MET A 1 44.11 53.52 25.44
N VAL A 2 42.97 53.04 24.94
CA VAL A 2 42.88 51.74 24.27
C VAL A 2 42.60 52.05 22.80
N GLN A 3 43.62 51.89 21.97
CA GLN A 3 43.47 51.84 20.52
C GLN A 3 42.84 50.49 20.18
N GLY A 4 41.52 50.49 20.00
CA GLY A 4 40.76 49.37 19.48
C GLY A 4 40.62 49.52 17.97
N THR A 5 41.41 48.75 17.24
CA THR A 5 41.52 48.70 15.78
C THR A 5 40.16 48.51 15.12
N THR A 6 39.71 49.52 14.38
CA THR A 6 38.58 49.42 13.45
C THR A 6 38.96 48.47 12.32
N LEU A 7 38.51 47.22 12.39
CA LEU A 7 38.56 46.30 11.25
C LEU A 7 37.60 46.82 10.18
N LYS A 8 38.19 47.51 9.19
CA LYS A 8 37.54 47.89 7.94
C LYS A 8 37.01 46.62 7.27
N LEU A 9 35.70 46.45 7.26
CA LEU A 9 34.98 45.61 6.30
C LEU A 9 35.09 46.29 4.91
N GLN A 10 36.28 46.22 4.31
CA GLN A 10 36.46 46.50 2.90
C GLN A 10 36.13 45.24 2.11
N GLY A 11 35.01 45.28 1.37
CA GLY A 11 34.89 44.52 0.12
C GLY A 11 34.16 43.18 0.15
N PHE A 12 32.95 43.12 0.70
CA PHE A 12 31.91 42.22 0.14
C PHE A 12 30.87 43.07 -0.58
N LYS A 13 31.26 43.72 -1.69
CA LYS A 13 30.29 44.04 -2.74
C LYS A 13 30.08 42.74 -3.52
N MET A 14 29.37 41.79 -2.92
CA MET A 14 28.63 40.85 -3.74
C MET A 14 27.67 41.72 -4.54
N ASP A 15 27.83 41.73 -5.86
CA ASP A 15 27.15 42.69 -6.72
C ASP A 15 25.66 42.57 -6.46
N THR A 16 25.07 43.56 -5.79
CA THR A 16 23.68 43.53 -5.33
C THR A 16 22.75 43.22 -6.51
N ALA A 17 23.12 43.71 -7.70
CA ALA A 17 22.46 43.42 -8.96
C ALA A 17 22.40 41.91 -9.30
N VAL A 18 23.45 41.13 -9.00
CA VAL A 18 23.47 39.68 -9.27
C VAL A 18 22.54 38.93 -8.31
N VAL A 19 22.47 39.36 -7.05
CA VAL A 19 21.56 38.78 -6.06
C VAL A 19 20.11 39.10 -6.40
N GLU A 20 19.83 40.34 -6.79
CA GLU A 20 18.51 40.77 -7.26
C GLU A 20 18.09 40.01 -8.51
N GLN A 21 18.96 39.88 -9.52
CA GLN A 21 18.67 39.08 -10.72
C GLN A 21 18.35 37.61 -10.38
N PHE A 22 19.08 37.03 -9.43
CA PHE A 22 18.83 35.67 -8.99
C PHE A 22 17.48 35.54 -8.27
N LEU A 23 17.11 36.49 -7.41
CA LEU A 23 15.81 36.50 -6.73
C LEU A 23 14.66 36.75 -7.72
N ASN A 24 14.82 37.70 -8.65
CA ASN A 24 13.85 38.00 -9.70
C ASN A 24 13.58 36.76 -10.57
N PHE A 25 14.61 35.98 -10.90
CA PHE A 25 14.44 34.73 -11.65
C PHE A 25 13.51 33.71 -10.92
N PHE A 26 13.64 33.58 -9.60
CA PHE A 26 12.74 32.72 -8.83
C PHE A 26 11.34 33.30 -8.71
N GLN A 27 11.23 34.63 -8.61
CA GLN A 27 9.94 35.31 -8.62
C GLN A 27 9.22 35.14 -9.96
N ASP A 28 9.92 35.22 -11.09
CA ASP A 28 9.37 34.99 -12.43
C ASP A 28 8.82 33.56 -12.56
N TYR A 29 9.59 32.56 -12.07
CA TYR A 29 9.11 31.18 -12.01
C TYR A 29 7.87 31.02 -11.12
N ILE A 30 7.85 31.65 -9.95
CA ILE A 30 6.68 31.61 -9.05
C ILE A 30 5.47 32.30 -9.71
N GLY A 31 5.68 33.42 -10.40
CA GLY A 31 4.65 34.12 -11.16
C GLY A 31 4.05 33.24 -12.26
N LEU A 32 4.89 32.51 -13.00
CA LEU A 32 4.43 31.50 -13.96
C LEU A 32 3.59 30.40 -13.30
N CYS A 33 4.01 29.94 -12.12
CA CYS A 33 3.27 28.95 -11.35
C CYS A 33 1.89 29.47 -10.90
N GLN A 34 1.80 30.75 -10.53
CA GLN A 34 0.56 31.41 -10.13
C GLN A 34 -0.39 31.73 -11.29
N CYS A 35 0.11 31.85 -12.52
CA CYS A 35 -0.69 32.25 -13.68
C CYS A 35 -1.74 31.18 -14.07
N GLU A 36 -2.97 31.28 -13.57
CA GLU A 36 -4.01 30.26 -13.78
C GLU A 36 -4.35 30.02 -15.26
N SER A 37 -4.22 31.04 -16.11
CA SER A 37 -4.49 30.94 -17.54
C SER A 37 -3.37 30.27 -18.34
N TRP A 38 -2.24 29.95 -17.73
CA TRP A 38 -1.11 29.33 -18.41
C TRP A 38 -1.00 27.82 -18.11
N PRO A 39 -0.74 26.97 -19.12
CA PRO A 39 -0.78 27.29 -20.55
C PRO A 39 -2.22 27.42 -21.06
N ASP A 40 -2.40 28.23 -22.10
CA ASP A 40 -3.64 28.38 -22.86
C ASP A 40 -3.52 27.75 -24.26
N ASN A 41 -4.49 28.02 -25.13
CA ASN A 41 -4.53 27.49 -26.49
C ASN A 41 -3.56 28.17 -27.46
N ASP A 42 -3.05 29.35 -27.09
CA ASP A 42 -2.15 30.18 -27.90
C ASP A 42 -0.69 30.07 -27.44
N THR A 43 -0.46 29.46 -26.28
CA THR A 43 0.85 29.15 -25.75
C THR A 43 1.66 28.35 -26.77
N THR A 44 2.86 28.84 -27.09
CA THR A 44 3.72 28.28 -28.12
C THR A 44 4.64 27.18 -27.57
N GLU A 45 5.15 26.34 -28.47
CA GLU A 45 6.17 25.34 -28.13
C GLU A 45 7.42 25.97 -27.46
N ALA A 46 7.81 27.17 -27.91
CA ALA A 46 8.95 27.89 -27.34
C ALA A 46 8.69 28.32 -25.89
N GLU A 47 7.47 28.76 -25.56
CA GLU A 47 7.09 29.13 -24.21
C GLU A 47 7.03 27.92 -23.27
N ILE A 48 6.48 26.79 -23.73
CA ILE A 48 6.49 25.53 -22.98
C ILE A 48 7.93 25.07 -22.71
N ARG A 49 8.81 25.15 -23.72
CA ARG A 49 10.23 24.83 -23.57
C ARG A 49 10.92 25.73 -22.57
N ASN A 50 10.67 27.04 -22.63
CA ASN A 50 11.25 27.99 -21.70
C ASN A 50 10.78 27.73 -20.27
N ALA A 51 9.50 27.42 -20.05
CA ALA A 51 8.97 27.07 -18.74
C ALA A 51 9.69 25.85 -18.13
N LEU A 52 9.88 24.78 -18.92
CA LEU A 52 10.60 23.58 -18.47
C LEU A 52 12.10 23.83 -18.26
N LEU A 53 12.74 24.67 -19.07
CA LEU A 53 14.13 25.08 -18.87
C LEU A 53 14.31 25.92 -17.59
N ILE A 54 13.38 26.84 -17.32
CA ILE A 54 13.35 27.62 -16.08
C ILE A 54 13.20 26.66 -14.89
N ALA A 55 12.24 25.74 -14.93
CA ALA A 55 12.05 24.75 -13.88
C ALA A 55 13.30 23.88 -13.64
N GLN A 56 13.97 23.43 -14.71
CA GLN A 56 15.24 22.71 -14.60
C GLN A 56 16.33 23.56 -13.92
N HIS A 57 16.39 24.85 -14.24
CA HIS A 57 17.36 25.77 -13.64
C HIS A 57 17.07 26.04 -12.16
N VAL A 58 15.80 26.19 -11.80
CA VAL A 58 15.34 26.31 -10.40
C VAL A 58 15.74 25.06 -9.62
N GLU A 59 15.42 23.87 -10.13
CA GLU A 59 15.78 22.59 -9.50
C GLU A 59 17.30 22.48 -9.25
N LYS A 60 18.12 22.74 -10.28
CA LYS A 60 19.59 22.73 -10.16
C LYS A 60 20.10 23.76 -9.16
N SER A 61 19.45 24.92 -9.08
CA SER A 61 19.82 25.98 -8.13
C SER A 61 19.48 25.60 -6.69
N LEU A 62 18.31 25.02 -6.46
CA LEU A 62 17.90 24.51 -5.15
C LEU A 62 18.82 23.38 -4.66
N ASP A 63 19.17 22.43 -5.52
CA ASP A 63 20.15 21.37 -5.21
C ASP A 63 21.52 21.95 -4.80
N ARG A 64 21.99 22.98 -5.51
CA ARG A 64 23.24 23.67 -5.17
C ARG A 64 23.15 24.41 -3.82
N LEU A 65 22.04 25.09 -3.54
CA LEU A 65 21.80 25.79 -2.27
C LEU A 65 21.72 24.80 -1.11
N GLN A 66 21.06 23.66 -1.31
CA GLN A 66 21.00 22.55 -0.36
C GLN A 66 22.40 22.01 -0.05
N LYS A 67 23.20 21.70 -1.08
CA LYS A 67 24.58 21.21 -0.94
C LYS A 67 25.48 22.19 -0.19
N LYS A 68 25.23 23.50 -0.36
CA LYS A 68 25.94 24.57 0.36
C LYS A 68 25.37 24.89 1.74
N LYS A 69 24.28 24.21 2.16
CA LYS A 69 23.60 24.40 3.46
C LYS A 69 23.11 25.85 3.69
N VAL A 70 22.63 26.50 2.64
CA VAL A 70 22.09 27.89 2.69
C VAL A 70 20.65 27.99 2.20
N ILE A 71 19.99 26.84 1.98
CA ILE A 71 18.63 26.81 1.42
C ILE A 71 17.60 27.45 2.37
N SER A 72 17.77 27.31 3.68
CA SER A 72 16.85 27.83 4.69
C SER A 72 16.81 29.35 4.68
N GLU A 73 17.98 29.97 4.62
CA GLU A 73 18.18 31.40 4.54
C GLU A 73 17.64 31.94 3.23
N PHE A 74 17.94 31.26 2.12
CA PHE A 74 17.41 31.61 0.81
C PHE A 74 15.88 31.59 0.77
N LEU A 75 15.25 30.50 1.22
CA LEU A 75 13.80 30.38 1.24
C LEU A 75 13.15 31.40 2.19
N SER A 76 13.80 31.75 3.30
CA SER A 76 13.34 32.81 4.20
C SER A 76 13.30 34.18 3.51
N VAL A 77 14.37 34.52 2.78
CA VAL A 77 14.45 35.77 1.99
C VAL A 77 13.44 35.77 0.85
N LEU A 78 13.29 34.65 0.15
CA LEU A 78 12.34 34.51 -0.96
C LEU A 78 10.89 34.67 -0.48
N ASN A 79 10.52 34.02 0.64
CA ASN A 79 9.18 34.13 1.22
C ASN A 79 8.87 35.54 1.74
N SER A 80 9.88 36.27 2.23
CA SER A 80 9.70 37.63 2.73
C SER A 80 9.54 38.68 1.62
N ASN A 81 9.94 38.35 0.39
CA ASN A 81 9.88 39.23 -0.78
C ASN A 81 8.87 38.75 -1.84
N ASN A 82 7.96 37.84 -1.50
CA ASN A 82 6.98 37.31 -2.44
C ASN A 82 5.56 37.40 -1.87
N GLU A 83 4.61 37.83 -2.69
CA GLU A 83 3.19 37.94 -2.33
C GLU A 83 2.45 36.60 -2.42
N ALA A 84 3.08 35.57 -3.00
CA ALA A 84 2.54 34.22 -3.10
C ALA A 84 2.36 33.55 -1.73
N SER A 85 1.32 32.72 -1.60
CA SER A 85 1.15 31.92 -0.38
C SER A 85 2.34 30.99 -0.14
N SER A 86 2.74 30.84 1.12
CA SER A 86 3.86 29.97 1.51
C SER A 86 3.65 28.51 1.07
N ASN A 87 2.40 28.05 1.02
CA ASN A 87 2.03 26.73 0.51
C ASN A 87 2.31 26.60 -1.00
N LEU A 88 1.97 27.61 -1.80
CA LEU A 88 2.23 27.59 -3.24
C LEU A 88 3.74 27.57 -3.51
N ILE A 89 4.49 28.44 -2.83
CA ILE A 89 5.96 28.49 -2.95
C ILE A 89 6.58 27.14 -2.58
N LYS A 90 6.11 26.53 -1.49
CA LYS A 90 6.59 25.21 -1.07
C LYS A 90 6.32 24.14 -2.13
N ASN A 91 5.12 24.13 -2.71
CA ASN A 91 4.70 23.12 -3.69
C ASN A 91 5.42 23.28 -5.04
N CYS A 92 5.63 24.51 -5.52
CA CYS A 92 6.29 24.72 -6.81
C CYS A 92 7.82 24.60 -6.75
N LEU A 93 8.42 24.75 -5.55
CA LEU A 93 9.86 24.57 -5.34
C LEU A 93 10.25 23.16 -4.88
N SER A 94 9.31 22.32 -4.43
CA SER A 94 9.63 20.94 -4.03
C SER A 94 10.03 20.05 -5.21
N ASP A 95 9.31 20.18 -6.33
CA ASP A 95 9.66 19.54 -7.61
C ASP A 95 9.22 20.48 -8.75
N PRO A 96 10.11 21.40 -9.17
CA PRO A 96 9.76 22.42 -10.16
C PRO A 96 9.32 21.84 -11.53
N PRO A 97 10.03 20.86 -12.12
CA PRO A 97 9.59 20.22 -13.37
C PRO A 97 8.22 19.56 -13.26
N LYS A 98 7.94 18.83 -12.17
CA LYS A 98 6.63 18.22 -11.93
C LYS A 98 5.52 19.26 -11.84
N TYR A 99 5.78 20.40 -11.20
CA TYR A 99 4.78 21.45 -11.06
C TYR A 99 4.38 22.04 -12.42
N ILE A 100 5.34 22.31 -13.31
CA ILE A 100 5.05 22.76 -14.67
C ILE A 100 4.30 21.68 -15.46
N LEU A 101 4.71 20.42 -15.35
CA LEU A 101 4.03 19.30 -15.98
C LEU A 101 2.56 19.19 -15.52
N ASN A 102 2.32 19.36 -14.22
CA ASN A 102 0.99 19.36 -13.63
C ASN A 102 0.11 20.49 -14.19
N LYS A 103 0.69 21.68 -14.42
CA LYS A 103 -0.04 22.79 -15.07
C LYS A 103 -0.41 22.46 -16.51
N ILE A 104 0.52 21.88 -17.28
CA ILE A 104 0.24 21.45 -18.66
C ILE A 104 -0.93 20.47 -18.68
N ILE A 105 -0.93 19.47 -17.81
CA ILE A 105 -1.97 18.42 -17.74
C ILE A 105 -3.34 18.98 -17.32
N ASN A 106 -3.37 19.85 -16.31
CA ASN A 106 -4.63 20.35 -15.73
C ASN A 106 -5.17 21.62 -16.38
N SER A 107 -4.44 22.21 -17.31
CA SER A 107 -4.90 23.40 -18.04
C SER A 107 -5.98 23.07 -19.06
N ASN A 108 -6.80 24.06 -19.42
CA ASN A 108 -7.81 23.94 -20.47
C ASN A 108 -7.22 24.07 -21.89
N THR A 109 -5.96 23.65 -22.09
CA THR A 109 -5.28 23.72 -23.39
C THR A 109 -5.67 22.56 -24.31
N LYS A 110 -5.37 22.68 -25.61
CA LYS A 110 -5.59 21.63 -26.61
C LYS A 110 -4.67 20.43 -26.35
N ILE A 111 -5.14 19.23 -26.67
CA ILE A 111 -4.36 17.98 -26.58
C ILE A 111 -2.98 18.09 -27.25
N ASN A 112 -2.91 18.73 -28.42
CA ASN A 112 -1.63 18.93 -29.13
C ASN A 112 -0.59 19.71 -28.30
N GLN A 113 -1.01 20.66 -27.45
CA GLN A 113 -0.09 21.41 -26.58
C GLN A 113 0.40 20.56 -25.42
N MET A 114 -0.46 19.67 -24.90
CA MET A 114 -0.07 18.68 -23.91
C MET A 114 0.95 17.69 -24.48
N ASP A 115 0.74 17.21 -25.71
CA ASP A 115 1.70 16.33 -26.42
C ASP A 115 3.06 17.01 -26.63
N VAL A 116 3.05 18.30 -27.02
CA VAL A 116 4.26 19.13 -27.12
C VAL A 116 4.96 19.25 -25.76
N GLY A 117 4.21 19.44 -24.69
CA GLY A 117 4.72 19.46 -23.31
C GLY A 117 5.43 18.17 -22.93
N PHE A 118 4.81 17.00 -23.17
CA PHE A 118 5.43 15.71 -22.89
C PHE A 118 6.68 15.46 -23.75
N ARG A 119 6.63 15.81 -25.03
CA ARG A 119 7.79 15.69 -25.93
C ARG A 119 8.96 16.53 -25.42
N ILE A 120 8.75 17.81 -25.12
CA ILE A 120 9.82 18.68 -24.61
C ILE A 120 10.33 18.18 -23.25
N PHE A 121 9.44 17.68 -22.39
CA PHE A 121 9.85 17.12 -21.10
C PHE A 121 10.85 15.96 -21.30
N LEU A 122 10.56 15.03 -22.23
CA LEU A 122 11.46 13.92 -22.57
C LEU A 122 12.77 14.35 -23.25
N GLU A 123 12.77 15.51 -23.92
CA GLU A 123 14.01 16.08 -24.45
C GLU A 123 14.93 16.66 -23.36
N LEU A 124 14.35 17.13 -22.24
CA LEU A 124 15.06 17.82 -21.17
C LEU A 124 15.36 16.94 -19.94
N PHE A 125 14.60 15.86 -19.76
CA PHE A 125 14.63 14.96 -18.61
C PHE A 125 14.55 13.50 -19.05
N SER A 126 14.89 12.56 -18.15
CA SER A 126 14.79 11.13 -18.44
C SER A 126 13.33 10.66 -18.49
N GLU A 127 13.09 9.58 -19.23
CA GLU A 127 11.80 8.87 -19.24
C GLU A 127 11.39 8.42 -17.84
N GLU A 128 12.33 7.88 -17.05
CA GLU A 128 12.11 7.52 -15.65
C GLU A 128 11.60 8.71 -14.81
N LYS A 129 12.12 9.93 -15.05
CA LYS A 129 11.65 11.12 -14.35
C LYS A 129 10.22 11.47 -14.75
N LEU A 130 9.88 11.36 -16.03
CA LEU A 130 8.51 11.56 -16.50
C LEU A 130 7.55 10.55 -15.86
N GLU A 131 7.92 9.27 -15.83
CA GLU A 131 7.13 8.21 -15.22
C GLU A 131 6.87 8.48 -13.73
N ASN A 132 7.90 8.87 -12.98
CA ASN A 132 7.77 9.22 -11.57
C ASN A 132 6.85 10.43 -11.36
N CYS A 133 7.05 11.52 -12.10
CA CYS A 133 6.21 12.70 -12.00
C CYS A 133 4.74 12.37 -12.34
N LEU A 134 4.47 11.66 -13.43
CA LEU A 134 3.11 11.26 -13.82
C LEU A 134 2.46 10.33 -12.80
N THR A 135 3.22 9.37 -12.25
CA THR A 135 2.73 8.46 -11.20
C THR A 135 2.32 9.25 -9.95
N GLU A 136 3.16 10.17 -9.50
CA GLU A 136 2.83 11.01 -8.34
C GLU A 136 1.61 11.91 -8.61
N LEU A 137 1.53 12.52 -9.79
CA LEU A 137 0.38 13.36 -10.17
C LEU A 137 -0.91 12.54 -10.27
N MET A 138 -0.84 11.30 -10.78
CA MET A 138 -1.98 10.39 -10.77
C MET A 138 -2.39 10.01 -9.34
N LEU A 139 -1.43 9.75 -8.44
CA LEU A 139 -1.70 9.47 -7.03
C LEU A 139 -2.33 10.68 -6.32
N GLU A 140 -1.90 11.89 -6.63
CA GLU A 140 -2.45 13.14 -6.10
C GLU A 140 -3.87 13.43 -6.61
N ALA A 141 -4.16 13.12 -7.87
CA ALA A 141 -5.46 13.35 -8.50
C ALA A 141 -6.49 12.24 -8.21
N ALA A 142 -6.04 11.03 -7.89
CA ALA A 142 -6.93 9.91 -7.67
C ALA A 142 -7.56 9.93 -6.27
N SER A 143 -8.89 9.80 -6.21
CA SER A 143 -9.58 9.54 -4.94
C SER A 143 -9.09 8.20 -4.35
N LYS A 144 -9.11 8.07 -3.02
CA LYS A 144 -8.78 6.80 -2.32
C LYS A 144 -9.52 5.60 -2.92
N GLU A 145 -10.76 5.82 -3.35
CA GLU A 145 -11.61 4.82 -3.98
C GLU A 145 -11.14 4.45 -5.39
N THR A 146 -10.74 5.44 -6.21
CA THR A 146 -10.15 5.22 -7.54
C THR A 146 -8.80 4.50 -7.46
N LEU A 147 -7.98 4.82 -6.45
CA LEU A 147 -6.72 4.11 -6.20
C LEU A 147 -6.99 2.65 -5.83
N LEU A 148 -7.86 2.40 -4.84
CA LEU A 148 -8.20 1.04 -4.42
C LEU A 148 -8.78 0.21 -5.57
N ARG A 149 -9.67 0.79 -6.38
CA ARG A 149 -10.30 0.10 -7.52
C ARG A 149 -9.31 -0.25 -8.64
N ASN A 150 -8.31 0.60 -8.88
CA ASN A 150 -7.31 0.35 -9.92
C ASN A 150 -6.16 -0.54 -9.44
N VAL A 151 -5.80 -0.46 -8.15
CA VAL A 151 -4.86 -1.38 -7.48
C VAL A 151 -5.37 -2.82 -7.60
N THR A 152 -6.67 -3.05 -7.40
CA THR A 152 -7.29 -4.38 -7.58
C THR A 152 -7.28 -4.91 -9.01
N ASN A 153 -7.16 -4.05 -10.02
CA ASN A 153 -7.22 -4.47 -11.43
C ASN A 153 -5.85 -4.80 -12.05
N LYS A 154 -4.74 -4.37 -11.44
CA LYS A 154 -3.38 -4.59 -11.98
C LYS A 154 -2.47 -5.42 -11.08
N LEU A 155 -2.73 -5.46 -9.76
CA LEU A 155 -1.91 -6.26 -8.86
C LEU A 155 -2.48 -7.67 -8.72
N PRO A 156 -1.64 -8.72 -8.78
CA PRO A 156 -2.08 -10.07 -8.46
C PRO A 156 -2.76 -10.11 -7.09
N ARG A 157 -3.85 -10.88 -6.97
CA ARG A 157 -4.63 -11.03 -5.73
C ARG A 157 -3.73 -11.32 -4.53
N ASP A 158 -2.74 -12.18 -4.70
CA ASP A 158 -1.74 -12.57 -3.70
C ASP A 158 -0.98 -11.37 -3.13
N LYS A 159 -0.61 -10.40 -3.97
CA LYS A 159 0.10 -9.19 -3.54
C LYS A 159 -0.82 -8.23 -2.79
N ILE A 160 -2.09 -8.18 -3.18
CA ILE A 160 -3.10 -7.41 -2.46
C ILE A 160 -3.38 -8.04 -1.09
N LEU A 161 -3.48 -9.36 -1.01
CA LEU A 161 -3.66 -10.10 0.24
C LEU A 161 -2.45 -9.92 1.17
N GLU A 162 -1.24 -10.03 0.64
CA GLU A 162 0.00 -9.79 1.39
C GLU A 162 0.08 -8.34 1.94
N PHE A 163 -0.36 -7.36 1.16
CA PHE A 163 -0.43 -5.97 1.62
C PHE A 163 -1.50 -5.77 2.70
N LYS A 164 -2.73 -6.29 2.47
CA LYS A 164 -3.83 -6.24 3.44
C LYS A 164 -3.44 -6.92 4.77
N SER A 165 -2.74 -8.05 4.72
CA SER A 165 -2.29 -8.78 5.91
C SER A 165 -1.29 -7.96 6.73
N LYS A 166 -0.32 -7.29 6.09
CA LYS A 166 0.63 -6.40 6.78
C LYS A 166 -0.05 -5.18 7.40
N LEU A 167 -1.05 -4.59 6.73
CA LEU A 167 -1.84 -3.50 7.29
C LEU A 167 -2.63 -3.95 8.53
N LEU A 168 -3.29 -5.11 8.46
CA LEU A 168 -4.01 -5.68 9.60
C LEU A 168 -3.07 -5.95 10.78
N LEU A 169 -1.92 -6.58 10.52
CA LEU A 169 -0.91 -6.87 11.56
C LEU A 169 -0.38 -5.58 12.22
N LEU A 170 -0.20 -4.52 11.44
CA LEU A 170 0.21 -3.21 11.96
C LEU A 170 -0.89 -2.59 12.85
N GLN A 171 -2.15 -2.72 12.48
CA GLN A 171 -3.28 -2.26 13.29
C GLN A 171 -3.36 -3.03 14.61
N LEU A 172 -3.37 -4.36 14.55
CA LEU A 172 -3.45 -5.24 15.73
C LEU A 172 -2.23 -5.10 16.66
N LYS A 173 -1.06 -4.74 16.12
CA LYS A 173 0.11 -4.40 16.95
C LYS A 173 -0.13 -3.15 17.81
N SER A 174 -0.98 -2.25 17.35
CA SER A 174 -1.25 -0.95 17.99
C SER A 174 -2.56 -0.91 18.81
N SER A 175 -3.37 -1.98 18.79
CA SER A 175 -4.68 -2.02 19.43
C SER A 175 -4.90 -3.29 20.26
N GLU A 176 -5.67 -3.18 21.34
CA GLU A 176 -6.22 -4.33 22.08
C GLU A 176 -7.50 -4.83 21.40
N SER A 177 -7.38 -5.20 20.13
CA SER A 177 -8.54 -5.66 19.35
C SER A 177 -8.89 -7.10 19.69
N ASP A 178 -10.17 -7.31 19.97
CA ASP A 178 -10.78 -8.62 20.20
C ASP A 178 -10.99 -9.34 18.86
N VAL A 179 -10.04 -10.21 18.49
CA VAL A 179 -10.04 -10.93 17.22
C VAL A 179 -11.23 -11.89 17.10
N VAL A 180 -11.73 -12.44 18.20
CA VAL A 180 -12.86 -13.38 18.18
C VAL A 180 -14.12 -12.73 17.62
N LYS A 181 -14.37 -11.46 17.97
CA LYS A 181 -15.47 -10.68 17.39
C LYS A 181 -15.34 -10.45 15.89
N LEU A 182 -14.11 -10.40 15.35
CA LEU A 182 -13.88 -10.27 13.91
C LEU A 182 -14.21 -11.57 13.16
N LEU A 183 -14.12 -12.71 13.85
CA LEU A 183 -14.37 -14.03 13.28
C LEU A 183 -15.87 -14.39 13.27
N THR A 184 -16.68 -13.80 14.17
CA THR A 184 -18.14 -13.94 14.18
C THR A 184 -18.76 -13.13 13.03
N ASN A 185 -19.49 -13.79 12.11
CA ASN A 185 -20.05 -13.15 10.90
C ASN A 185 -19.01 -12.43 10.00
N CYS A 186 -17.82 -13.03 9.86
CA CYS A 186 -16.76 -12.55 8.98
C CYS A 186 -17.12 -12.62 7.48
N SER A 187 -16.27 -12.05 6.62
CA SER A 187 -16.32 -12.19 5.16
C SER A 187 -15.19 -13.08 4.65
N GLN A 188 -15.31 -13.62 3.42
CA GLN A 188 -14.23 -14.38 2.78
C GLN A 188 -12.92 -13.58 2.73
N ASP A 189 -13.00 -12.32 2.31
CA ASP A 189 -11.85 -11.41 2.24
C ASP A 189 -11.11 -11.29 3.58
N LEU A 190 -11.85 -11.26 4.70
CA LEU A 190 -11.25 -11.19 6.02
C LEU A 190 -10.55 -12.50 6.40
N VAL A 191 -11.17 -13.65 6.12
CA VAL A 191 -10.59 -14.97 6.42
C VAL A 191 -9.33 -15.20 5.58
N ASP A 192 -9.34 -14.85 4.29
CA ASP A 192 -8.15 -14.91 3.42
C ASP A 192 -7.00 -14.08 4.02
N VAL A 193 -7.30 -12.84 4.45
CA VAL A 193 -6.30 -11.96 5.07
C VAL A 193 -5.76 -12.53 6.38
N LEU A 194 -6.62 -13.10 7.23
CA LEU A 194 -6.20 -13.71 8.50
C LEU A 194 -5.31 -14.93 8.30
N VAL A 195 -5.64 -15.80 7.34
CA VAL A 195 -4.80 -16.96 6.99
C VAL A 195 -3.44 -16.49 6.47
N VAL A 196 -3.40 -15.49 5.58
CA VAL A 196 -2.12 -14.92 5.11
C VAL A 196 -1.36 -14.22 6.24
N SER A 197 -2.05 -13.61 7.20
CA SER A 197 -1.41 -13.00 8.38
C SER A 197 -0.74 -14.04 9.28
N LEU A 198 -1.31 -15.24 9.44
CA LEU A 198 -0.70 -16.33 10.22
C LEU A 198 0.63 -16.82 9.64
N LEU A 199 0.81 -16.66 8.32
CA LEU A 199 2.03 -17.05 7.60
C LEU A 199 3.12 -15.98 7.66
N ASN A 200 2.88 -14.84 8.30
CA ASN A 200 3.86 -13.78 8.39
C ASN A 200 4.97 -14.11 9.41
N ASN A 201 6.21 -14.14 8.94
CA ASN A 201 7.39 -14.48 9.74
C ASN A 201 8.22 -13.26 10.17
N GLU A 202 7.76 -12.03 9.90
CA GLU A 202 8.50 -10.83 10.30
C GLU A 202 8.36 -10.60 11.82
N SER A 203 9.50 -10.58 12.52
CA SER A 203 9.56 -10.49 13.99
C SER A 203 8.78 -9.29 14.57
N GLN A 204 8.70 -8.20 13.83
CA GLN A 204 7.98 -6.98 14.24
C GLN A 204 6.46 -7.16 14.38
N TYR A 205 5.88 -8.21 13.78
CA TYR A 205 4.44 -8.51 13.82
C TYR A 205 4.10 -9.70 14.72
N GLY A 206 5.07 -10.39 15.32
CA GLY A 206 4.84 -11.66 16.03
C GLY A 206 3.74 -11.60 17.11
N LYS A 207 3.59 -10.49 17.83
CA LYS A 207 2.49 -10.31 18.80
C LYS A 207 1.11 -10.30 18.14
N ALA A 208 0.97 -9.61 17.00
CA ALA A 208 -0.28 -9.55 16.26
C ALA A 208 -0.62 -10.90 15.62
N VAL A 209 0.38 -11.62 15.11
CA VAL A 209 0.21 -13.01 14.63
C VAL A 209 -0.29 -13.91 15.75
N GLN A 210 0.32 -13.83 16.95
CA GLN A 210 -0.12 -14.62 18.11
C GLN A 210 -1.56 -14.28 18.53
N LEU A 211 -1.95 -13.00 18.49
CA LEU A 211 -3.33 -12.59 18.77
C LEU A 211 -4.33 -13.22 17.79
N ILE A 212 -3.98 -13.27 16.50
CA ILE A 212 -4.79 -13.92 15.47
C ILE A 212 -4.90 -15.42 15.73
N ALA A 213 -3.77 -16.08 15.96
CA ALA A 213 -3.73 -17.52 16.25
C ALA A 213 -4.59 -17.86 17.47
N ASN A 214 -4.47 -17.09 18.56
CA ASN A 214 -5.28 -17.28 19.76
C ASN A 214 -6.79 -17.09 19.49
N GLY A 215 -7.17 -16.07 18.72
CA GLY A 215 -8.57 -15.83 18.37
C GLY A 215 -9.17 -16.94 17.51
N ILE A 216 -8.41 -17.45 16.54
CA ILE A 216 -8.82 -18.61 15.73
C ILE A 216 -8.94 -19.86 16.61
N HIS A 217 -7.96 -20.08 17.49
CA HIS A 217 -7.96 -21.21 18.42
C HIS A 217 -9.20 -21.20 19.33
N GLU A 218 -9.59 -20.03 19.85
CA GLU A 218 -10.80 -19.87 20.64
C GLU A 218 -12.06 -20.19 19.83
N VAL A 219 -12.14 -19.73 18.58
CA VAL A 219 -13.25 -20.03 17.68
C VAL A 219 -13.36 -21.53 17.37
N VAL A 220 -12.27 -22.20 17.03
CA VAL A 220 -12.30 -23.63 16.71
C VAL A 220 -12.64 -24.49 17.93
N LEU A 221 -12.22 -24.08 19.13
CA LEU A 221 -12.55 -24.76 20.39
C LEU A 221 -13.99 -24.53 20.85
N SER A 222 -14.54 -23.33 20.60
CA SER A 222 -15.89 -22.98 21.07
C SER A 222 -16.99 -23.88 20.51
N LYS A 223 -16.77 -24.46 19.31
CA LYS A 223 -17.76 -25.24 18.55
C LYS A 223 -19.14 -24.58 18.52
N ASP A 224 -19.17 -23.24 18.46
CA ASP A 224 -20.40 -22.45 18.47
C ASP A 224 -20.98 -22.27 17.06
N SER A 225 -22.29 -22.42 16.92
CA SER A 225 -23.04 -22.20 15.68
C SER A 225 -22.84 -20.82 15.03
N SER A 226 -22.53 -19.80 15.84
CA SER A 226 -22.22 -18.43 15.38
C SER A 226 -20.93 -18.35 14.56
N SER A 227 -20.06 -19.35 14.67
CA SER A 227 -18.79 -19.46 13.92
C SER A 227 -18.93 -20.25 12.61
N LYS A 228 -20.14 -20.67 12.23
CA LYS A 228 -20.37 -21.44 10.99
C LYS A 228 -19.85 -20.74 9.74
N THR A 229 -20.01 -19.41 9.66
CA THR A 229 -19.55 -18.59 8.53
C THR A 229 -18.03 -18.62 8.41
N PHE A 230 -17.31 -18.60 9.55
CA PHE A 230 -15.85 -18.70 9.57
C PHE A 230 -15.39 -20.03 8.97
N TRP A 231 -15.95 -21.15 9.43
CA TRP A 231 -15.60 -22.48 8.90
C TRP A 231 -15.83 -22.58 7.40
N LYS A 232 -16.98 -22.11 6.93
CA LYS A 232 -17.29 -22.10 5.50
C LYS A 232 -16.23 -21.34 4.69
N PHE A 233 -15.84 -20.16 5.14
CA PHE A 233 -14.85 -19.35 4.42
C PHE A 233 -13.43 -19.85 4.57
N LEU A 234 -13.07 -20.44 5.72
CA LEU A 234 -11.77 -21.06 5.95
C LEU A 234 -11.48 -22.16 4.92
N PHE A 235 -12.48 -23.00 4.63
CA PHE A 235 -12.34 -24.08 3.65
C PHE A 235 -12.31 -23.58 2.19
N GLN A 236 -12.76 -22.35 1.94
CA GLN A 236 -12.73 -21.70 0.62
C GLN A 236 -11.46 -20.88 0.35
N VAL A 237 -10.59 -20.69 1.35
CA VAL A 237 -9.29 -20.02 1.18
C VAL A 237 -8.48 -20.75 0.11
N GLU A 238 -7.69 -20.04 -0.69
CA GLU A 238 -6.87 -20.64 -1.74
C GLU A 238 -5.92 -21.74 -1.22
N ASP A 239 -5.76 -22.82 -1.99
CA ASP A 239 -5.09 -24.06 -1.57
C ASP A 239 -3.67 -23.86 -1.03
N ARG A 240 -2.91 -22.99 -1.69
CA ARG A 240 -1.54 -22.65 -1.29
C ARG A 240 -1.50 -22.11 0.14
N TYR A 241 -2.29 -21.08 0.42
CA TYR A 241 -2.31 -20.43 1.74
C TYR A 241 -2.93 -21.32 2.82
N PHE A 242 -3.99 -22.06 2.48
CA PHE A 242 -4.61 -22.97 3.43
C PHE A 242 -3.65 -24.09 3.85
N THR A 243 -3.00 -24.75 2.88
CA THR A 243 -2.06 -25.84 3.18
C THR A 243 -0.82 -25.36 3.91
N GLU A 244 -0.24 -24.21 3.53
CA GLU A 244 0.86 -23.59 4.27
C GLU A 244 0.45 -23.28 5.72
N MET A 245 -0.76 -22.75 5.95
CA MET A 245 -1.23 -22.43 7.30
C MET A 245 -1.36 -23.68 8.15
N CYS A 246 -1.89 -24.78 7.59
CA CYS A 246 -1.98 -26.07 8.27
C CYS A 246 -0.60 -26.65 8.63
N ILE A 247 0.43 -26.42 7.80
CA ILE A 247 1.80 -26.88 8.07
C ILE A 247 2.43 -26.07 9.20
N GLU A 248 2.36 -24.73 9.12
CA GLU A 248 3.00 -23.83 10.08
C GLU A 248 2.25 -23.74 11.42
N ASN A 249 0.97 -24.08 11.44
CA ASN A 249 0.11 -24.03 12.63
C ASN A 249 -0.53 -25.41 12.90
N SER A 250 0.31 -26.40 13.23
CA SER A 250 -0.12 -27.79 13.46
C SER A 250 -1.23 -27.94 14.50
N ASP A 251 -1.25 -27.09 15.52
CA ASP A 251 -2.28 -27.12 16.56
C ASP A 251 -3.65 -26.77 15.98
N ILE A 252 -3.73 -25.72 15.15
CA ILE A 252 -4.96 -25.34 14.44
C ILE A 252 -5.38 -26.46 13.48
N PHE A 253 -4.42 -27.09 12.80
CA PHE A 253 -4.69 -28.20 11.90
C PHE A 253 -5.38 -29.37 12.60
N ILE A 254 -4.93 -29.77 13.80
CA ILE A 254 -5.57 -30.86 14.56
C ILE A 254 -7.06 -30.57 14.79
N TYR A 255 -7.41 -29.35 15.19
CA TYR A 255 -8.82 -28.97 15.37
C TYR A 255 -9.61 -28.92 14.08
N ILE A 256 -8.97 -28.56 12.95
CA ILE A 256 -9.60 -28.66 11.63
C ILE A 256 -9.94 -30.12 11.32
N VAL A 257 -9.05 -31.08 11.58
CA VAL A 257 -9.32 -32.51 11.35
C VAL A 257 -10.43 -33.03 12.25
N GLU A 258 -10.44 -32.62 13.53
CA GLU A 258 -11.54 -32.94 14.46
C GLU A 258 -12.88 -32.40 13.95
N ALA A 259 -12.90 -31.14 13.49
CA ALA A 259 -14.05 -30.49 12.89
C ALA A 259 -14.60 -31.24 11.65
N LEU A 260 -13.71 -31.67 10.75
CA LEU A 260 -14.08 -32.48 9.58
C LEU A 260 -14.64 -33.84 9.99
N THR A 261 -14.09 -34.43 11.06
CA THR A 261 -14.57 -35.70 11.61
C THR A 261 -15.97 -35.58 12.18
N ASP A 262 -16.23 -34.52 12.94
CA ASP A 262 -17.56 -34.29 13.49
C ASP A 262 -18.58 -34.03 12.37
N CYS A 263 -18.18 -33.31 11.31
CA CYS A 263 -19.00 -33.12 10.11
C CYS A 263 -19.26 -34.43 9.36
N SER A 264 -18.27 -35.32 9.24
CA SER A 264 -18.44 -36.61 8.55
C SER A 264 -19.41 -37.54 9.28
N LYS A 265 -19.37 -37.56 10.62
CA LYS A 265 -20.33 -38.30 11.46
C LYS A 265 -21.75 -37.77 11.25
N LEU A 266 -21.91 -36.45 11.28
CA LEU A 266 -23.20 -35.80 11.03
C LEU A 266 -23.80 -36.19 9.67
N LEU A 267 -22.97 -36.21 8.61
CA LEU A 267 -23.39 -36.60 7.27
C LEU A 267 -23.75 -38.09 7.16
N ARG A 268 -22.93 -38.98 7.74
CA ARG A 268 -23.18 -40.45 7.73
C ARG A 268 -24.45 -40.82 8.49
N GLU A 269 -24.72 -40.12 9.59
CA GLU A 269 -25.89 -40.37 10.44
C GLU A 269 -27.15 -39.62 9.98
N GLY A 270 -27.05 -38.79 8.93
CA GLY A 270 -28.18 -38.04 8.38
C GLY A 270 -28.76 -36.99 9.34
N LEU A 271 -27.94 -36.44 10.23
CA LEU A 271 -28.36 -35.46 11.24
C LEU A 271 -28.47 -34.06 10.63
N SER A 272 -29.35 -33.23 11.20
CA SER A 272 -29.60 -31.87 10.71
C SER A 272 -28.43 -30.92 11.03
N ALA A 273 -27.86 -30.29 10.01
CA ALA A 273 -26.77 -29.31 10.15
C ALA A 273 -27.23 -27.91 10.65
N LYS A 274 -28.54 -27.67 10.83
CA LYS A 274 -29.09 -26.32 11.10
C LYS A 274 -28.46 -25.63 12.31
N SER A 275 -28.21 -26.37 13.39
CA SER A 275 -27.62 -25.87 14.64
C SER A 275 -26.17 -26.33 14.86
N PHE A 276 -25.56 -26.98 13.86
CA PHE A 276 -24.18 -27.45 13.96
C PHE A 276 -23.20 -26.31 13.63
N TYR A 277 -22.02 -26.32 14.22
CA TYR A 277 -21.03 -25.24 14.07
C TYR A 277 -20.28 -25.29 12.74
N ILE A 278 -20.42 -26.38 11.99
CA ILE A 278 -19.90 -26.55 10.63
C ILE A 278 -21.06 -26.97 9.73
N GLU A 279 -21.05 -26.52 8.48
CA GLU A 279 -22.01 -26.97 7.48
C GLU A 279 -21.30 -27.15 6.16
N LEU A 280 -20.99 -28.41 5.83
CA LEU A 280 -20.42 -28.83 4.56
C LEU A 280 -21.32 -29.91 3.95
N SER A 281 -21.55 -29.82 2.65
CA SER A 281 -22.03 -30.94 1.86
C SER A 281 -20.97 -32.03 1.77
N HIS A 282 -21.38 -33.25 1.40
CA HIS A 282 -20.44 -34.35 1.18
C HIS A 282 -19.37 -34.01 0.13
N SER A 283 -19.74 -33.32 -0.96
CA SER A 283 -18.79 -32.86 -1.98
C SER A 283 -17.79 -31.83 -1.45
N GLU A 284 -18.22 -30.91 -0.58
CA GLU A 284 -17.32 -29.93 0.04
C GLU A 284 -16.37 -30.61 1.03
N LEU A 285 -16.87 -31.56 1.83
CA LEU A 285 -16.03 -32.37 2.73
C LEU A 285 -14.94 -33.12 1.94
N VAL A 286 -15.31 -33.83 0.87
CA VAL A 286 -14.37 -34.53 -0.01
C VAL A 286 -13.34 -33.56 -0.57
N GLY A 287 -13.77 -32.40 -1.08
CA GLY A 287 -12.88 -31.39 -1.63
C GLY A 287 -11.84 -30.88 -0.61
N VAL A 288 -12.26 -30.65 0.64
CA VAL A 288 -11.33 -30.23 1.72
C VAL A 288 -10.36 -31.34 2.09
N VAL A 289 -10.82 -32.59 2.17
CA VAL A 289 -9.96 -33.75 2.49
C VAL A 289 -8.92 -33.95 1.40
N GLN A 290 -9.31 -33.91 0.12
CA GLN A 290 -8.38 -34.02 -1.02
C GLN A 290 -7.37 -32.88 -1.03
N LYS A 291 -7.80 -31.66 -0.73
CA LYS A 291 -6.93 -30.49 -0.60
C LYS A 291 -5.88 -30.66 0.50
N ILE A 292 -6.26 -31.09 1.70
CA ILE A 292 -5.33 -31.40 2.80
C ILE A 292 -4.35 -32.49 2.39
N CYS A 293 -4.88 -33.59 1.83
CA CYS A 293 -4.11 -34.79 1.51
C CYS A 293 -3.27 -34.66 0.22
N SER A 294 -3.36 -33.54 -0.49
CA SER A 294 -2.49 -33.22 -1.63
C SER A 294 -1.02 -33.03 -1.23
N LYS A 295 -0.75 -32.81 0.06
CA LYS A 295 0.60 -32.73 0.64
C LYS A 295 0.84 -33.95 1.52
N ASP A 296 1.89 -34.72 1.23
CA ASP A 296 2.19 -35.96 1.95
C ASP A 296 2.36 -35.77 3.47
N CYS A 297 2.98 -34.65 3.89
CA CYS A 297 3.15 -34.35 5.32
C CYS A 297 1.82 -34.16 6.04
N LEU A 298 0.89 -33.39 5.44
CA LEU A 298 -0.44 -33.18 5.99
C LEU A 298 -1.30 -34.44 5.89
N LYS A 299 -1.17 -35.23 4.82
CA LYS A 299 -1.85 -36.52 4.65
C LYS A 299 -1.49 -37.48 5.80
N SER A 300 -0.20 -37.62 6.11
CA SER A 300 0.23 -38.47 7.23
C SER A 300 -0.37 -37.99 8.55
N LEU A 301 -0.27 -36.68 8.82
CA LEU A 301 -0.77 -36.10 10.06
C LEU A 301 -2.30 -36.18 10.16
N PHE A 302 -3.01 -36.05 9.04
CA PHE A 302 -4.46 -36.20 8.94
C PHE A 302 -4.91 -37.60 9.39
N PHE A 303 -4.32 -38.65 8.81
CA PHE A 303 -4.67 -40.02 9.18
C PHE A 303 -4.25 -40.39 10.60
N ASP A 304 -3.11 -39.89 11.08
CA ASP A 304 -2.70 -40.11 12.46
C ASP A 304 -3.63 -39.41 13.45
N THR A 305 -4.15 -38.23 13.08
CA THR A 305 -5.15 -37.52 13.88
C THR A 305 -6.48 -38.28 13.85
N ILE A 306 -6.98 -38.68 12.68
CA ILE A 306 -8.25 -39.42 12.53
C ILE A 306 -8.29 -40.68 13.38
N LYS A 307 -7.22 -41.47 13.43
CA LYS A 307 -7.16 -42.69 14.28
C LYS A 307 -7.55 -42.43 15.74
N ASN A 308 -7.38 -41.20 16.23
CA ASN A 308 -7.72 -40.82 17.61
C ASN A 308 -9.20 -40.40 17.76
N TYR A 309 -9.90 -40.07 16.68
CA TYR A 309 -11.25 -39.49 16.69
C TYR A 309 -12.32 -40.33 15.96
N ASP A 310 -11.92 -41.15 14.99
CA ASP A 310 -12.78 -41.98 14.16
C ASP A 310 -12.04 -43.24 13.69
N ASN A 311 -12.62 -44.41 13.95
CA ASN A 311 -12.00 -45.70 13.68
C ASN A 311 -12.26 -46.22 12.25
N ASP A 312 -13.06 -45.50 11.45
CA ASP A 312 -13.43 -45.90 10.10
C ASP A 312 -12.46 -45.34 9.05
N LEU A 313 -11.22 -45.85 9.04
CA LEU A 313 -10.17 -45.39 8.12
C LEU A 313 -10.53 -45.64 6.65
N ASP A 314 -11.22 -46.75 6.36
CA ASP A 314 -11.63 -47.13 5.01
C ASP A 314 -12.54 -46.07 4.38
N TYR A 315 -13.44 -45.48 5.18
CA TYR A 315 -14.29 -44.37 4.74
C TYR A 315 -13.47 -43.13 4.33
N TRP A 316 -12.45 -42.78 5.10
CA TRP A 316 -11.60 -41.61 4.81
C TRP A 316 -10.65 -41.86 3.63
N GLU A 317 -10.14 -43.08 3.48
CA GLU A 317 -9.33 -43.47 2.33
C GLU A 317 -10.15 -43.43 1.02
N ALA A 318 -11.44 -43.77 1.07
CA ALA A 318 -12.33 -43.70 -0.10
C ALA A 318 -12.62 -42.27 -0.59
N MET A 319 -12.29 -41.23 0.21
CA MET A 319 -12.46 -39.81 -0.16
C MET A 319 -11.26 -39.22 -0.92
N LEU A 320 -10.15 -39.94 -1.02
CA LEU A 320 -8.92 -39.46 -1.67
C LEU A 320 -8.97 -39.68 -3.18
#